data_AF-A0A4Q7VYD9-F1
#
_entry.id   AF-A0A4Q7VYD9-F1
#
_cell.length_a   1.000
_cell.length_b   1.000
_cell.length_c   1.000
_cell.angle_alpha   90.00
_cell.angle_beta   90.00
_cell.angle_gamma   90.00
#
_symmetry.space_group_name_H-M   'P 1'
#
loop_
_entity.id
_entity.type
_entity.pdbx_description
1 polymer ?
#
loop_
_entity_poly.entity_id
_entity_poly.type
_entity_poly.pdbx_seq_one_letter_code
_entity_poly.pdbx_strand_id
1 'polypeptide(L)'
;MPIVVPVELLPHLRRARDVADRNYAEPLDLAALATAAGVSKYHFLRCFAAEYGETPMQYVTRRRIERATDLLRATNLTVTEVCGLVGYSSLGSFSQRFTELVGMTPTAYQRTQTGARIPGCFVFMLGLNSAIPEKPPGEPGA
;
A
#
# COMPACT_ATOMS: atom_id res chain seq x y z
N MET A 1 26.96 13.55 6.57
CA MET A 1 26.10 14.50 7.31
C MET A 1 24.66 14.02 7.18
N PRO A 2 23.94 13.79 8.29
CA PRO A 2 22.51 13.53 8.23
C PRO A 2 21.82 14.77 7.64
N ILE A 3 20.90 14.55 6.71
CA ILE A 3 20.09 15.62 6.15
C ILE A 3 19.09 16.00 7.22
N VAL A 4 19.16 17.23 7.71
CA VAL A 4 18.13 17.77 8.58
C VAL A 4 16.96 18.17 7.68
N VAL A 5 15.81 17.52 7.87
CA VAL A 5 14.59 17.84 7.13
C VAL A 5 13.99 19.11 7.74
N PRO A 6 13.82 20.20 6.97
CA PRO A 6 13.19 21.41 7.49
C PRO A 6 11.74 21.13 7.92
N VAL A 7 11.31 21.68 9.06
CA VAL A 7 9.94 21.48 9.58
C VAL A 7 8.87 21.89 8.57
N GLU A 8 9.11 22.97 7.82
CA GLU A 8 8.24 23.46 6.75
C GLU A 8 8.05 22.45 5.60
N LEU A 9 8.97 21.49 5.44
CA LEU A 9 8.90 20.45 4.41
C LEU A 9 8.04 19.25 4.84
N LEU A 10 7.77 19.08 6.14
CA LEU A 10 7.03 17.92 6.66
C LEU A 10 5.61 17.78 6.07
N PRO A 11 4.79 18.84 5.93
CA PRO A 11 3.47 18.73 5.30
C PRO A 11 3.54 18.24 3.85
N HIS A 12 4.60 18.61 3.13
CA HIS A 12 4.83 18.20 1.74
C HIS A 12 5.20 16.71 1.65
N LEU A 13 6.09 16.25 2.54
CA LEU A 13 6.46 14.83 2.62
C LEU A 13 5.28 13.97 3.06
N ARG A 14 4.44 14.45 3.98
CA ARG A 14 3.19 13.78 4.38
C ARG A 14 2.22 13.68 3.21
N ARG A 15 2.02 14.76 2.45
CA ARG A 15 1.16 14.74 1.26
C ARG A 15 1.59 13.68 0.25
N ALA A 16 2.89 13.56 -0.02
CA ALA A 16 3.41 12.52 -0.90
C ALA A 16 3.20 11.11 -0.34
N ARG A 17 3.39 10.92 0.98
CA ARG A 17 3.09 9.65 1.64
C ARG A 17 1.60 9.29 1.54
N ASP A 18 0.71 10.25 1.75
CA ASP A 18 -0.74 10.04 1.64
C ASP A 18 -1.18 9.71 0.21
N VAL A 19 -0.46 10.22 -0.81
CA VAL A 19 -0.64 9.81 -2.21
C VAL A 19 -0.15 8.39 -2.42
N ALA A 20 1.04 8.03 -1.90
CA ALA A 20 1.55 6.66 -1.96
C ALA A 20 0.60 5.66 -1.28
N ASP A 21 0.03 6.02 -0.13
CA ASP A 21 -0.90 5.19 0.63
C ASP A 21 -2.24 5.01 -0.05
N ARG A 22 -2.76 6.03 -0.75
CA ARG A 22 -4.04 5.93 -1.47
C ARG A 22 -3.91 5.21 -2.81
N ASN A 23 -2.77 5.38 -3.47
CA ASN A 23 -2.58 4.96 -4.86
C ASN A 23 -1.54 3.84 -4.99
N TYR A 24 -1.25 3.07 -3.92
CA TYR A 24 -0.17 2.07 -3.95
C TYR A 24 -0.31 1.07 -5.10
N ALA A 25 -1.54 0.73 -5.51
CA ALA A 25 -1.81 -0.23 -6.58
C ALA A 25 -1.55 0.33 -7.99
N GLU A 26 -1.50 1.65 -8.12
CA GLU A 26 -1.28 2.33 -9.40
C GLU A 26 0.20 2.30 -9.80
N PRO A 27 0.53 2.52 -11.09
CA PRO A 27 1.90 2.66 -11.56
C PRO A 27 2.52 3.99 -11.08
N LEU A 28 2.79 4.09 -9.77
CA LEU A 28 3.46 5.21 -9.14
C LEU A 28 4.95 5.19 -9.43
N ASP A 29 5.50 6.36 -9.73
CA ASP A 29 6.93 6.59 -9.84
C ASP A 29 7.40 7.71 -8.90
N LEU A 30 8.73 7.84 -8.77
CA LEU A 30 9.33 8.88 -7.94
C LEU A 30 8.94 10.29 -8.40
N ALA A 31 8.66 10.47 -9.70
CA ALA A 31 8.27 11.75 -10.27
C ALA A 31 6.92 12.21 -9.74
N ALA A 32 5.91 11.33 -9.78
CA ALA A 32 4.57 11.60 -9.31
C ALA A 32 4.56 11.96 -7.82
N LEU A 33 5.31 11.23 -7.00
CA LEU A 33 5.41 11.50 -5.56
C LEU A 33 6.15 12.82 -5.26
N ALA A 34 7.21 13.14 -6.00
CA ALA A 34 7.91 14.41 -5.87
C ALA A 34 7.02 15.60 -6.28
N THR A 35 6.24 15.44 -7.34
CA THR A 35 5.24 16.43 -7.78
C THR A 35 4.17 16.64 -6.71
N ALA A 36 3.68 15.56 -6.08
CA ALA A 36 2.74 15.67 -4.96
C ALA A 36 3.35 16.41 -3.76
N ALA A 37 4.65 16.24 -3.50
CA ALA A 37 5.37 17.02 -2.50
C ALA A 37 5.66 18.47 -2.95
N GLY A 38 5.61 18.79 -4.25
CA GLY A 38 5.95 20.13 -4.76
C GLY A 38 7.44 20.47 -4.67
N VAL A 39 8.32 19.46 -4.70
CA VAL A 39 9.79 19.64 -4.65
C VAL A 39 10.48 18.83 -5.74
N SER A 40 11.75 19.14 -6.02
CA SER A 40 12.51 18.40 -7.02
C SER A 40 12.70 16.93 -6.62
N LYS A 41 12.78 16.02 -7.61
CA LYS A 41 12.92 14.56 -7.38
C LYS A 41 14.09 14.20 -6.46
N TYR A 42 15.25 14.84 -6.66
CA TYR A 42 16.44 14.57 -5.87
C TYR A 42 16.32 15.05 -4.43
N HIS A 43 15.75 16.25 -4.22
CA HIS A 43 15.50 16.77 -2.89
C HIS A 43 14.46 15.92 -2.16
N PHE A 44 13.37 15.55 -2.85
CA PHE A 44 12.33 14.67 -2.34
C PHE A 44 12.88 13.33 -1.86
N LEU A 45 13.60 12.61 -2.72
CA LEU A 45 14.16 11.29 -2.40
C LEU A 45 14.98 11.33 -1.11
N ARG A 46 15.86 12.34 -0.99
CA ARG A 46 16.77 12.52 0.14
C ARG A 46 16.02 12.88 1.42
N CYS A 47 15.11 13.86 1.37
CA CYS A 47 14.35 14.30 2.55
C CYS A 47 13.34 13.24 3.00
N PHE A 48 12.69 12.54 2.08
CA PHE A 48 11.77 11.45 2.40
C PHE A 48 12.50 10.31 3.11
N ALA A 49 13.67 9.89 2.61
CA ALA A 49 14.46 8.85 3.24
C ALA A 49 15.01 9.27 4.62
N ALA A 50 15.37 10.54 4.77
CA ALA A 50 15.82 11.07 6.06
C ALA A 50 14.68 11.12 7.10
N GLU A 51 13.46 11.44 6.68
CA GLU A 51 12.27 11.53 7.55
C GLU A 51 11.69 10.15 7.89
N TYR A 52 11.55 9.26 6.91
CA TYR A 52 10.81 7.99 7.08
C TYR A 52 11.72 6.75 7.17
N GLY A 53 13.03 6.91 7.04
CA GLY A 53 14.02 5.82 7.15
C GLY A 53 14.12 4.91 5.92
N GLU A 54 13.30 5.11 4.90
CA GLU A 54 13.32 4.35 3.64
C GLU A 54 13.05 5.24 2.43
N THR A 55 13.47 4.83 1.25
CA THR A 55 13.19 5.58 0.02
C THR A 55 11.70 5.53 -0.34
N PRO A 56 11.17 6.52 -1.10
CA PRO A 56 9.75 6.54 -1.49
C PRO A 56 9.30 5.26 -2.22
N MET A 57 10.14 4.67 -3.06
CA MET A 57 9.78 3.46 -3.80
C MET A 57 9.86 2.19 -2.93
N GLN A 58 10.74 2.17 -1.92
CA GLN A 58 10.73 1.13 -0.88
C GLN A 58 9.44 1.22 -0.05
N TYR A 59 9.03 2.43 0.33
CA TYR A 59 7.77 2.66 1.03
C TYR A 59 6.59 2.10 0.23
N VAL A 60 6.42 2.48 -1.04
CA VAL A 60 5.34 1.95 -1.89
C VAL A 60 5.39 0.41 -1.96
N THR A 61 6.57 -0.16 -2.14
CA THR A 61 6.75 -1.63 -2.17
C THR A 61 6.28 -2.27 -0.87
N ARG A 62 6.69 -1.73 0.28
CA ARG A 62 6.27 -2.22 1.60
C ARG A 62 4.75 -2.12 1.77
N ARG A 63 4.14 -0.99 1.40
CA ARG A 63 2.68 -0.80 1.48
C ARG A 63 1.90 -1.79 0.62
N ARG A 64 2.39 -2.10 -0.58
CA ARG A 64 1.79 -3.14 -1.44
C ARG A 64 1.83 -4.51 -0.77
N ILE A 65 2.96 -4.86 -0.15
CA ILE A 65 3.10 -6.16 0.53
C ILE A 65 2.24 -6.22 1.80
N GLU A 66 2.21 -5.15 2.61
CA GLU A 66 1.29 -5.05 3.76
C GLU A 66 -0.17 -5.29 3.33
N ARG A 67 -0.59 -4.65 2.23
CA ARG A 67 -1.93 -4.87 1.69
C ARG A 67 -2.16 -6.29 1.19
N ALA A 68 -1.16 -6.88 0.54
CA ALA A 68 -1.25 -8.27 0.09
C ALA A 68 -1.42 -9.23 1.27
N THR A 69 -0.70 -8.99 2.37
CA THR A 69 -0.83 -9.74 3.62
C THR A 69 -2.26 -9.66 4.16
N ASP A 70 -2.86 -8.48 4.19
CA ASP A 70 -4.25 -8.29 4.63
C ASP A 70 -5.23 -9.07 3.74
N LEU A 71 -5.09 -8.97 2.42
CA LEU A 71 -5.98 -9.64 1.47
C LEU A 71 -5.87 -11.17 1.56
N LEU A 72 -4.64 -11.71 1.64
CA LEU A 72 -4.40 -13.15 1.76
C LEU A 72 -4.95 -13.72 3.08
N ARG A 73 -4.99 -12.89 4.14
CA ARG A 73 -5.56 -13.27 5.43
C ARG A 73 -7.08 -13.21 5.43
N ALA A 74 -7.65 -12.13 4.94
CA ALA A 74 -9.06 -11.80 5.13
C ALA A 74 -9.99 -12.34 4.03
N THR A 75 -9.46 -12.69 2.85
CA THR A 75 -10.27 -12.98 1.66
C THR A 75 -9.97 -14.37 1.09
N ASN A 76 -10.88 -14.90 0.25
CA ASN A 76 -10.67 -16.15 -0.48
C ASN A 76 -10.04 -15.95 -1.87
N LEU A 77 -9.46 -14.77 -2.13
CA LEU A 77 -8.78 -14.45 -3.39
C LEU A 77 -7.57 -15.37 -3.59
N THR A 78 -7.31 -15.73 -4.84
CA THR A 78 -6.09 -16.42 -5.24
C THR A 78 -4.89 -15.49 -5.13
N VAL A 79 -3.70 -16.07 -4.98
CA VAL A 79 -2.44 -15.31 -4.96
C VAL A 79 -2.27 -14.46 -6.22
N THR A 80 -2.71 -14.95 -7.38
CA THR A 80 -2.68 -14.21 -8.65
C THR A 80 -3.59 -13.00 -8.65
N GLU A 81 -4.81 -13.11 -8.11
CA GLU A 81 -5.72 -11.96 -7.97
C GLU A 81 -5.15 -10.91 -7.02
N VAL A 82 -4.59 -11.34 -5.88
CA VAL A 82 -3.94 -10.42 -4.93
C VAL A 82 -2.76 -9.71 -5.57
N CYS A 83 -1.93 -10.41 -6.34
CA CYS A 83 -0.81 -9.84 -7.09
C CYS A 83 -1.26 -8.65 -7.97
N GLY A 84 -2.35 -8.83 -8.73
CA GLY A 84 -2.91 -7.77 -9.55
C GLY A 84 -3.48 -6.61 -8.73
N LEU A 85 -4.24 -6.92 -7.67
CA LEU A 85 -4.89 -5.91 -6.81
C LEU A 85 -3.91 -5.01 -6.07
N VAL A 86 -2.70 -5.50 -5.76
CA VAL A 86 -1.65 -4.70 -5.12
C VAL A 86 -0.67 -4.07 -6.11
N GLY A 87 -0.99 -4.07 -7.41
CA GLY A 87 -0.25 -3.30 -8.42
C GLY A 87 1.02 -3.96 -8.96
N TYR A 88 1.15 -5.28 -8.83
CA TYR A 88 2.23 -6.03 -9.47
C TYR A 88 1.79 -6.56 -10.83
N SER A 89 2.64 -6.35 -11.85
CA SER A 89 2.42 -6.86 -13.20
C SER A 89 2.88 -8.32 -13.39
N SER A 90 3.62 -8.87 -12.42
CA SER A 90 4.12 -10.25 -12.50
C SER A 90 4.05 -10.96 -11.15
N LEU A 91 3.59 -12.21 -11.18
CA LEU A 91 3.51 -13.08 -10.01
C LEU A 91 4.89 -13.41 -9.43
N GLY A 92 5.92 -13.53 -10.29
CA GLY A 92 7.29 -13.82 -9.87
C GLY A 92 7.88 -12.69 -9.04
N SER A 93 7.81 -11.43 -9.53
CA SER A 93 8.30 -10.27 -8.79
C SER A 93 7.53 -10.05 -7.48
N PHE A 94 6.21 -10.24 -7.51
CA PHE A 94 5.39 -10.19 -6.30
C PHE A 94 5.82 -11.25 -5.27
N SER A 95 5.90 -12.51 -5.69
CA SER A 95 6.21 -13.63 -4.77
C SER A 95 7.59 -13.49 -4.15
N GLN A 96 8.59 -13.04 -4.92
CA GLN A 96 9.92 -12.74 -4.42
C GLN A 96 9.88 -11.64 -3.35
N ARG A 97 9.30 -10.47 -3.67
CA ARG A 97 9.23 -9.34 -2.74
C ARG A 97 8.42 -9.64 -1.49
N PHE A 98 7.32 -10.37 -1.62
CA PHE A 98 6.52 -10.82 -0.49
C PHE A 98 7.36 -11.72 0.42
N THR A 99 8.08 -12.69 -0.15
CA THR A 99 8.92 -13.61 0.64
C THR A 99 10.07 -12.88 1.33
N GLU A 100 10.71 -11.92 0.66
CA GLU A 100 11.78 -11.08 1.24
C GLU A 100 11.30 -10.30 2.47
N LEU A 101 10.08 -9.75 2.44
CA LEU A 101 9.56 -8.90 3.52
C LEU A 101 8.80 -9.68 4.60
N VAL A 102 8.13 -10.78 4.25
CA VAL A 102 7.26 -11.56 5.16
C VAL A 102 7.96 -12.82 5.69
N GLY A 103 9.01 -13.30 5.01
CA GLY A 103 9.78 -14.48 5.39
C GLY A 103 9.20 -15.82 4.93
N MET A 104 8.07 -15.82 4.21
CA MET A 104 7.47 -17.03 3.62
C MET A 104 6.72 -16.70 2.33
N THR A 105 6.47 -17.71 1.50
CA THR A 105 5.79 -17.50 0.21
C THR A 105 4.32 -17.10 0.40
N PRO A 106 3.71 -16.34 -0.54
CA PRO A 106 2.30 -15.96 -0.45
C PRO A 106 1.35 -17.14 -0.27
N THR A 107 1.59 -18.24 -0.99
CA THR A 107 0.77 -19.47 -0.91
C THR A 107 0.91 -20.14 0.46
N ALA A 108 2.13 -20.21 1.00
CA ALA A 108 2.34 -20.74 2.35
C ALA A 108 1.66 -19.85 3.39
N TYR A 109 1.80 -18.54 3.26
CA TYR A 109 1.14 -17.55 4.13
C TYR A 109 -0.38 -17.70 4.10
N GLN A 110 -1.00 -17.90 2.94
CA GLN A 110 -2.46 -18.07 2.83
C GLN A 110 -2.95 -19.38 3.49
N ARG A 111 -2.14 -20.44 3.45
CA ARG A 111 -2.49 -21.74 4.04
C ARG A 111 -2.49 -21.73 5.56
N THR A 112 -1.73 -20.86 6.20
CA THR A 112 -1.71 -20.76 7.67
C THR A 112 -2.96 -20.09 8.23
N GLN A 113 -3.74 -19.41 7.38
CA GLN A 113 -4.89 -18.62 7.81
C GLN A 113 -6.14 -19.50 7.91
N THR A 114 -6.61 -19.72 9.13
CA THR A 114 -7.84 -20.45 9.43
C THR A 114 -8.95 -19.48 9.82
N GLY A 115 -10.14 -19.62 9.24
CA GLY A 115 -11.28 -18.75 9.53
C GLY A 115 -12.18 -18.47 8.33
N ALA A 116 -13.34 -17.86 8.60
CA ALA A 116 -14.23 -17.39 7.55
C ALA A 116 -13.54 -16.28 6.73
N ARG A 117 -13.52 -16.44 5.41
CA ARG A 117 -12.89 -15.50 4.49
C ARG A 117 -13.95 -14.75 3.71
N ILE A 118 -13.73 -13.46 3.49
CA ILE A 118 -14.58 -12.63 2.66
C ILE A 118 -14.52 -13.16 1.22
N PRO A 119 -15.66 -13.48 0.60
CA PRO A 119 -15.67 -13.91 -0.80
C PRO A 119 -15.18 -12.80 -1.72
N GLY A 120 -14.37 -13.13 -2.72
CA GLY A 120 -13.76 -12.17 -3.65
C GLY A 120 -14.79 -11.27 -4.33
N CYS A 121 -16.00 -11.77 -4.60
CA CYS A 121 -17.08 -10.99 -5.17
C CYS A 121 -17.44 -9.76 -4.31
N PHE A 122 -17.37 -9.84 -2.97
CA PHE A 122 -17.56 -8.68 -2.09
C PHE A 122 -16.39 -7.69 -2.18
N VAL A 123 -15.16 -8.18 -2.35
CA VAL A 123 -13.97 -7.33 -2.49
C VAL A 123 -14.05 -6.52 -3.77
N PHE A 124 -14.44 -7.15 -4.89
CA PHE A 124 -14.54 -6.49 -6.18
C PHE A 124 -15.77 -5.57 -6.28
N MET A 125 -16.94 -5.97 -5.76
CA MET A 125 -18.16 -5.16 -5.85
C MET A 125 -18.18 -3.97 -4.89
N LEU A 126 -17.66 -4.14 -3.67
CA LEU A 126 -17.72 -3.09 -2.63
C LEU A 126 -16.41 -2.31 -2.50
N GLY A 127 -15.39 -2.66 -3.30
CA GLY A 127 -14.11 -1.98 -3.27
C GLY A 127 -13.45 -2.07 -1.90
N LEU A 128 -13.45 -3.25 -1.25
CA LEU A 128 -12.74 -3.46 0.04
C LEU A 128 -11.22 -3.23 -0.05
N ASN A 129 -10.72 -2.82 -1.22
CA ASN A 129 -9.41 -2.20 -1.38
C ASN A 129 -9.30 -0.87 -0.62
N SER A 130 -10.41 -0.13 -0.42
CA SER A 130 -10.45 1.17 0.24
C SER A 130 -11.71 1.32 1.11
N ALA A 131 -11.55 1.22 2.43
CA ALA A 131 -12.49 1.68 3.47
C ALA A 131 -13.91 1.07 3.49
N ILE A 132 -14.30 0.55 4.65
CA ILE A 132 -15.71 0.36 5.01
C ILE A 132 -16.36 1.76 4.93
N PRO A 133 -17.40 1.99 4.11
CA PRO A 133 -18.13 3.25 4.17
C PRO A 133 -18.80 3.35 5.55
N GLU A 134 -18.64 4.48 6.24
CA GLU A 134 -19.35 4.72 7.49
C GLU A 134 -20.86 4.59 7.26
N LYS A 135 -21.52 3.89 8.19
CA LYS A 135 -22.96 3.73 8.24
C LYS A 135 -23.59 5.13 8.19
N PRO A 136 -24.49 5.45 7.23
CA PRO A 136 -25.18 6.72 7.25
C PRO A 136 -25.93 6.87 8.58
N PRO A 137 -25.96 8.08 9.17
CA PRO A 137 -26.67 8.30 10.43
C PRO A 137 -28.12 7.83 10.22
N GLY A 138 -28.56 6.90 11.07
CA GLY A 138 -29.91 6.39 11.02
C GLY A 138 -30.89 7.55 11.16
N GLU A 139 -31.83 7.65 10.23
CA GLU A 139 -32.92 8.61 10.31
C GLU A 139 -33.61 8.45 11.68
N PRO A 140 -33.76 9.52 12.47
CA PRO A 140 -34.59 9.45 13.66
C PRO A 140 -36.02 9.15 13.19
N GLY A 141 -36.53 7.99 13.60
CA GLY A 141 -37.88 7.57 13.31
C GLY A 141 -38.89 8.64 13.72
N ALA A 142 -39.75 8.99 12.77
CA ALA A 142 -41.03 9.66 12.98
C ALA A 142 -42.12 8.72 12.48
#